data_AF-A0A948G597-F1
#
_entry.id   AF-A0A948G597-F1
#
_cell.length_a   1.000
_cell.length_b   1.000
_cell.length_c   1.000
_cell.angle_alpha   90.00
_cell.angle_beta   90.00
_cell.angle_gamma   90.00
#
_symmetry.space_group_name_H-M   'P 1'
#
loop_
_entity.id
_entity.type
_entity.pdbx_description
1 polymer ?
#
loop_
_entity_poly.entity_id
_entity_poly.type
_entity_poly.pdbx_seq_one_letter_code
_entity_poly.pdbx_strand_id
1 'polypeptide(L)'
;KSDLTRVFFLGKIHSEIKAIYDIVLQAQALAINKIKPGIKICEVEEIARQHIALKGYGGFFGHNLGHGIGLEIHEKPAISSYNKETIQKGMVFTVEPAIYLPGEFGIRIEDDVLVTENGCEVLSDSLHK
;
A
#
# COMPACT_ATOMS: atom_id res chain seq x y z
N LYS A 1 -16.03 -8.00 1.18
CA LYS A 1 -15.51 -7.90 -0.21
C LYS A 1 -13.99 -7.96 -0.14
N SER A 2 -13.30 -8.08 -1.27
CA SER A 2 -11.83 -7.97 -1.33
C SER A 2 -11.44 -6.96 -2.40
N ASP A 3 -10.27 -6.35 -2.25
CA ASP A 3 -9.62 -5.54 -3.29
C ASP A 3 -8.14 -5.93 -3.43
N LEU A 4 -7.69 -6.05 -4.68
CA LEU A 4 -6.38 -6.64 -4.97
C LEU A 4 -5.84 -6.13 -6.30
N THR A 5 -4.65 -5.52 -6.23
CA THR A 5 -3.86 -5.15 -7.40
C THR A 5 -2.52 -5.90 -7.41
N ARG A 6 -2.20 -6.47 -8.57
CA ARG A 6 -0.92 -7.10 -8.89
C ARG A 6 -0.46 -6.68 -10.28
N VAL A 7 0.85 -6.53 -10.44
CA VAL A 7 1.48 -6.26 -11.73
C VAL A 7 2.35 -7.44 -12.12
N PHE A 8 2.10 -7.97 -13.32
CA PHE A 8 2.86 -9.07 -13.90
C PHE A 8 3.57 -8.60 -15.17
N PHE A 9 4.74 -9.17 -15.42
CA PHE A 9 5.54 -8.86 -16.60
C PHE A 9 5.51 -10.05 -17.55
N LEU A 10 5.10 -9.82 -18.80
CA LEU A 10 5.15 -10.83 -19.85
C LEU A 10 6.52 -10.79 -20.51
N GLY A 11 7.33 -11.82 -20.27
CA GLY A 11 8.69 -11.91 -20.81
C GLY A 11 9.74 -11.21 -19.94
N LYS A 12 10.82 -10.71 -20.57
CA LYS A 12 11.95 -10.13 -19.85
C LYS A 12 11.63 -8.71 -19.38
N ILE A 13 11.76 -8.49 -18.07
CA ILE A 13 11.61 -7.17 -17.46
C ILE A 13 12.86 -6.31 -17.69
N HIS A 14 12.67 -5.05 -18.08
CA HIS A 14 13.75 -4.06 -18.15
C HIS A 14 14.21 -3.69 -16.73
N SER A 15 15.50 -3.44 -16.53
CA SER A 15 16.08 -3.20 -15.20
C SER A 15 15.45 -2.01 -14.49
N GLU A 16 15.12 -0.95 -15.23
CA GLU A 16 14.45 0.24 -14.69
C GLU A 16 13.04 -0.06 -14.18
N ILE A 17 12.24 -0.79 -14.96
CA ILE A 17 10.89 -1.21 -14.56
C ILE A 17 10.97 -2.09 -13.31
N LYS A 18 11.96 -3.00 -13.25
CA LYS A 18 12.21 -3.83 -12.07
C LYS A 18 12.55 -2.98 -10.85
N ALA A 19 13.39 -1.96 -11.00
CA ALA A 19 13.75 -1.07 -9.91
C ALA A 19 12.52 -0.33 -9.35
N ILE A 20 11.63 0.18 -10.21
CA ILE A 20 10.38 0.81 -9.77
C ILE A 20 9.45 -0.19 -9.10
N TYR A 21 9.35 -1.41 -9.63
CA TYR A 21 8.59 -2.49 -8.99
C TYR A 21 9.08 -2.75 -7.57
N ASP A 22 10.40 -2.91 -7.40
CA ASP A 22 11.03 -3.18 -6.12
C ASP A 22 10.81 -2.02 -5.13
N ILE A 23 10.77 -0.76 -5.59
CA ILE A 23 10.44 0.41 -4.77
C ILE A 23 9.00 0.34 -4.25
N VAL A 24 8.03 0.05 -5.12
CA VAL A 24 6.61 -0.06 -4.72
C VAL A 24 6.42 -1.22 -3.73
N LEU A 25 7.05 -2.36 -4.01
CA LEU A 25 7.01 -3.54 -3.13
C LEU A 25 7.58 -3.23 -1.74
N GLN A 26 8.73 -2.54 -1.68
CA GLN A 26 9.33 -2.12 -0.42
C GLN A 26 8.47 -1.11 0.33
N ALA A 27 7.87 -0.13 -0.36
CA ALA A 27 6.96 0.83 0.26
C ALA A 27 5.75 0.14 0.90
N GLN A 28 5.17 -0.84 0.22
CA GLN A 28 4.05 -1.63 0.73
C GLN A 28 4.45 -2.43 1.97
N ALA A 29 5.56 -3.17 1.89
CA ALA A 29 6.06 -3.96 3.02
C ALA A 29 6.37 -3.09 4.24
N LEU A 30 6.96 -1.90 4.05
CA LEU A 30 7.23 -0.95 5.13
C LEU A 30 5.95 -0.45 5.78
N ALA A 31 4.91 -0.13 5.00
CA ALA A 31 3.61 0.25 5.53
C ALA A 31 2.96 -0.90 6.31
N ILE A 32 2.87 -2.10 5.73
CA ILE A 32 2.29 -3.28 6.38
C ILE A 32 2.99 -3.57 7.71
N ASN A 33 4.32 -3.55 7.74
CA ASN A 33 5.11 -3.79 8.96
C ASN A 33 4.91 -2.73 10.05
N LYS A 34 4.46 -1.52 9.70
CA LYS A 34 4.16 -0.45 10.67
C LYS A 34 2.78 -0.68 11.32
N ILE A 35 1.84 -1.32 10.65
CA ILE A 35 0.44 -1.41 11.09
C ILE A 35 0.34 -2.20 12.40
N LYS A 36 -0.19 -1.53 13.43
CA LYS A 36 -0.62 -2.13 14.69
C LYS A 36 -1.57 -1.17 15.42
N PRO A 37 -2.38 -1.65 16.39
CA PRO A 37 -3.21 -0.78 17.19
C PRO A 37 -2.41 0.34 17.88
N GLY A 38 -3.00 1.54 17.96
CA GLY A 38 -2.40 2.69 18.66
C GLY A 38 -1.55 3.62 17.78
N ILE A 39 -1.24 3.24 16.54
CA ILE A 39 -0.54 4.12 15.58
C ILE A 39 -1.53 4.99 14.84
N LYS A 40 -1.18 6.25 14.54
CA LYS A 40 -2.02 7.10 13.69
C LYS A 40 -1.96 6.65 12.23
N ILE A 41 -3.09 6.72 11.55
CA ILE A 41 -3.21 6.32 10.15
C ILE A 41 -2.23 7.08 9.25
N CYS A 42 -2.09 8.40 9.46
CA CYS A 42 -1.14 9.22 8.72
C CYS A 42 0.32 8.74 8.86
N GLU A 43 0.72 8.09 9.96
CA GLU A 43 2.09 7.57 10.12
C GLU A 43 2.37 6.35 9.24
N VAL A 44 1.34 5.52 8.97
CA VAL A 44 1.47 4.37 8.06
C VAL A 44 1.55 4.88 6.62
N GLU A 45 0.69 5.83 6.28
CA GLU A 45 0.69 6.50 4.97
C GLU A 45 2.04 7.17 4.67
N GLU A 46 2.55 7.92 5.65
CA GLU A 46 3.78 8.70 5.52
C GLU A 46 4.99 7.79 5.26
N ILE A 47 5.07 6.61 5.87
CA ILE A 47 6.18 5.68 5.66
C ILE A 47 6.30 5.22 4.21
N ALA A 48 5.18 4.83 3.58
CA ALA A 48 5.20 4.43 2.17
C ALA A 48 5.51 5.62 1.27
N ARG A 49 4.87 6.77 1.52
CA ARG A 49 5.06 7.98 0.72
C ARG A 49 6.50 8.50 0.80
N GLN A 50 7.09 8.57 1.99
CA GLN A 50 8.47 8.98 2.20
C GLN A 50 9.45 8.01 1.53
N HIS A 51 9.21 6.71 1.61
CA HIS A 51 10.06 5.72 0.92
C HIS A 51 10.09 5.99 -0.59
N ILE A 52 8.93 6.14 -1.23
CA ILE A 52 8.81 6.44 -2.66
C ILE A 52 9.47 7.79 -3.00
N ALA A 53 9.26 8.82 -2.16
CA ALA A 53 9.84 10.14 -2.35
C ALA A 53 11.38 10.13 -2.28
N LEU A 54 11.97 9.43 -1.31
CA LEU A 54 13.43 9.29 -1.17
C LEU A 54 14.08 8.58 -2.35
N LYS A 55 13.32 7.79 -3.10
CA LYS A 55 13.77 7.13 -4.33
C LYS A 55 13.61 8.00 -5.58
N GLY A 56 13.15 9.23 -5.42
CA GLY A 56 12.97 10.19 -6.52
C GLY A 56 11.59 10.15 -7.18
N TYR A 57 10.65 9.35 -6.67
CA TYR A 57 9.35 9.14 -7.31
C TYR A 57 8.16 9.78 -6.57
N GLY A 58 8.41 10.70 -5.64
CA GLY A 58 7.36 11.27 -4.78
C GLY A 58 6.24 11.99 -5.55
N GLY A 59 6.58 12.63 -6.69
CA GLY A 59 5.60 13.28 -7.57
C GLY A 59 4.74 12.31 -8.39
N PHE A 60 5.03 11.01 -8.36
CA PHE A 60 4.35 9.99 -9.15
C PHE A 60 3.44 9.07 -8.31
N PHE A 61 3.31 9.34 -7.00
CA PHE A 61 2.37 8.67 -6.10
C PHE A 61 1.22 9.61 -5.70
N GLY A 62 0.19 9.68 -6.54
CA GLY A 62 -0.83 10.74 -6.49
C GLY A 62 -2.09 10.47 -5.64
N HIS A 63 -2.27 9.27 -5.09
CA HIS A 63 -3.44 8.90 -4.29
C HIS A 63 -3.08 8.60 -2.83
N ASN A 64 -4.10 8.36 -1.99
CA ASN A 64 -3.92 7.86 -0.62
C ASN A 64 -3.28 6.47 -0.64
N LEU A 65 -2.68 6.05 0.48
CA LEU A 65 -2.10 4.71 0.59
C LEU A 65 -3.15 3.59 0.55
N GLY A 66 -4.41 3.89 0.87
CA GLY A 66 -5.50 2.92 0.82
C GLY A 66 -6.78 3.43 1.46
N HIS A 67 -7.72 2.52 1.68
CA HIS A 67 -9.05 2.79 2.22
C HIS A 67 -9.61 1.59 2.99
N GLY A 68 -10.61 1.84 3.84
CA GLY A 68 -11.37 0.78 4.49
C GLY A 68 -12.13 -0.04 3.47
N ILE A 69 -12.31 -1.33 3.77
CA ILE A 69 -13.10 -2.26 2.96
C ILE A 69 -13.95 -3.14 3.86
N GLY A 70 -15.19 -3.39 3.43
CA GLY A 70 -16.13 -4.19 4.19
C GLY A 70 -17.36 -4.55 3.35
N LEU A 71 -18.49 -3.93 3.70
CA LEU A 71 -19.72 -4.03 2.90
C LEU A 71 -19.59 -3.20 1.61
N GLU A 72 -18.92 -2.05 1.71
CA GLU A 72 -18.57 -1.20 0.57
C GLU A 72 -17.12 -1.43 0.14
N ILE A 73 -16.82 -1.12 -1.13
CA ILE A 73 -15.44 -1.22 -1.64
C ILE A 73 -14.58 -0.12 -1.04
N HIS A 74 -15.15 1.08 -0.91
CA HIS A 74 -14.54 2.24 -0.25
C HIS A 74 -15.37 2.60 0.98
N GLU A 75 -14.86 2.30 2.16
CA GLU A 75 -15.41 2.75 3.43
C GLU A 75 -14.31 3.38 4.31
N LYS A 76 -14.66 3.80 5.52
CA LYS A 76 -13.67 4.31 6.48
C LYS A 76 -12.80 3.16 7.02
N PRO A 77 -11.54 3.43 7.37
CA PRO A 77 -10.88 4.73 7.32
C PRO A 77 -10.18 4.98 5.97
N ALA A 78 -10.02 6.25 5.59
CA ALA A 78 -9.09 6.60 4.50
C ALA A 78 -7.65 6.56 5.03
N ILE A 79 -6.76 5.81 4.37
CA ILE A 79 -5.34 5.71 4.74
C ILE A 79 -4.58 6.86 4.06
N SER A 80 -4.80 8.07 4.58
CA SER A 80 -4.30 9.33 4.01
C SER A 80 -3.38 10.10 4.95
N SER A 81 -2.55 10.97 4.39
CA SER A 81 -1.66 11.87 5.16
C SER A 81 -2.41 12.82 6.10
N TYR A 82 -3.69 13.08 5.82
CA TYR A 82 -4.54 13.96 6.63
C TYR A 82 -5.28 13.24 7.75
N ASN A 83 -5.36 11.90 7.72
CA ASN A 83 -6.13 11.13 8.69
C ASN A 83 -5.34 10.90 9.98
N LYS A 84 -5.73 11.61 11.04
CA LYS A 84 -5.10 11.52 12.38
C LYS A 84 -5.79 10.53 13.32
N GLU A 85 -6.79 9.80 12.84
CA GLU A 85 -7.41 8.71 13.60
C GLU A 85 -6.37 7.63 13.92
N THR A 86 -6.62 6.90 15.00
CA THR A 86 -5.74 5.84 15.47
C THR A 86 -6.23 4.50 14.96
N ILE A 87 -5.30 3.68 14.46
CA ILE A 87 -5.57 2.31 14.05
C ILE A 87 -6.06 1.48 15.25
N GLN A 88 -7.14 0.75 15.05
CA GLN A 88 -7.77 -0.12 16.05
C GLN A 88 -7.81 -1.56 15.57
N LYS A 89 -7.72 -2.51 16.51
CA LYS A 89 -7.93 -3.93 16.26
C LYS A 89 -9.26 -4.15 15.54
N GLY A 90 -9.27 -5.01 14.53
CA GLY A 90 -10.47 -5.36 13.75
C GLY A 90 -10.75 -4.43 12.57
N MET A 91 -10.01 -3.33 12.40
CA MET A 91 -10.05 -2.56 11.16
C MET A 91 -9.56 -3.41 9.99
N VAL A 92 -10.21 -3.26 8.83
CA VAL A 92 -9.82 -3.89 7.58
C VAL A 92 -9.70 -2.81 6.52
N PHE A 93 -8.55 -2.75 5.84
CA PHE A 93 -8.28 -1.73 4.82
C PHE A 93 -7.22 -2.20 3.82
N THR A 94 -7.17 -1.54 2.65
CA THR A 94 -6.16 -1.76 1.61
C THR A 94 -4.85 -1.07 1.95
N VAL A 95 -3.74 -1.65 1.50
CA VAL A 95 -2.40 -1.02 1.47
C VAL A 95 -1.86 -1.13 0.05
N GLU A 96 -1.97 -0.04 -0.69
CA GLU A 96 -1.87 -0.01 -2.16
C GLU A 96 -0.94 1.10 -2.71
N PRO A 97 0.33 1.20 -2.29
CA PRO A 97 1.23 2.21 -2.84
C PRO A 97 1.44 2.00 -4.35
N ALA A 98 1.72 3.10 -5.05
CA ALA A 98 1.91 3.07 -6.48
C ALA A 98 2.87 4.14 -7.00
N ILE A 99 3.42 3.89 -8.18
CA ILE A 99 4.16 4.85 -9.00
C ILE A 99 3.57 4.81 -10.41
N TYR A 100 3.09 5.95 -10.91
CA TYR A 100 2.62 6.09 -12.29
C TYR A 100 3.47 7.11 -13.03
N LEU A 101 4.19 6.66 -14.07
CA LEU A 101 4.96 7.51 -14.97
C LEU A 101 4.08 7.89 -16.18
N PRO A 102 3.67 9.16 -16.32
CA PRO A 102 2.77 9.57 -17.39
C PRO A 102 3.33 9.27 -18.79
N GLY A 103 2.54 8.62 -19.63
CA GLY A 103 2.94 8.24 -20.99
C GLY A 103 3.84 7.01 -21.08
N GLU A 104 4.19 6.39 -19.95
CA GLU A 104 5.05 5.21 -19.91
C GLU A 104 4.31 4.00 -19.31
N PHE A 105 4.35 3.83 -17.99
CA PHE A 105 3.75 2.71 -17.28
C PHE A 105 3.40 3.06 -15.84
N GLY A 106 2.68 2.16 -15.18
CA GLY A 106 2.33 2.27 -13.77
C GLY A 106 2.53 0.96 -13.03
N ILE A 107 2.95 1.07 -11.76
CA ILE A 107 3.07 -0.08 -10.87
C ILE A 107 2.29 0.23 -9.58
N ARG A 108 1.34 -0.64 -9.23
CA ARG A 108 0.64 -0.67 -7.95
C ARG A 108 0.65 -2.09 -7.42
N ILE A 109 0.89 -2.23 -6.12
CA ILE A 109 0.81 -3.51 -5.42
C ILE A 109 -0.07 -3.25 -4.21
N GLU A 110 -1.11 -4.06 -4.05
CA GLU A 110 -2.18 -3.81 -3.10
C GLU A 110 -2.54 -5.07 -2.33
N ASP A 111 -2.70 -4.96 -1.02
CA ASP A 111 -3.20 -6.04 -0.20
C ASP A 111 -4.23 -5.54 0.81
N ASP A 112 -5.24 -6.38 1.06
CA ASP A 112 -6.16 -6.24 2.17
C ASP A 112 -5.47 -6.69 3.46
N VAL A 113 -5.55 -5.88 4.52
CA VAL A 113 -5.04 -6.24 5.85
C VAL A 113 -6.12 -6.22 6.92
N LEU A 114 -6.04 -7.16 7.86
CA LEU A 114 -6.80 -7.17 9.11
C LEU A 114 -5.90 -6.74 10.26
N VAL A 115 -6.26 -5.69 10.98
CA VAL A 115 -5.52 -5.27 12.18
C VAL A 115 -5.76 -6.25 13.33
N THR A 116 -4.70 -6.83 13.85
CA THR A 116 -4.73 -7.79 14.98
C THR A 116 -4.31 -7.10 16.29
N GLU A 117 -4.13 -7.85 17.37
CA GLU A 117 -3.76 -7.27 18.68
C GLU A 117 -2.39 -6.59 18.69
N ASN A 118 -1.44 -7.12 17.91
CA ASN A 118 -0.03 -6.70 17.96
C ASN A 118 0.54 -6.29 16.59
N GLY A 119 -0.30 -6.26 15.55
CA GLY A 119 0.14 -6.03 14.18
C GLY A 119 -1.03 -6.04 13.19
N CYS A 120 -0.79 -6.61 12.03
CA CYS A 120 -1.85 -6.98 11.07
C CYS A 120 -1.59 -8.37 10.47
N GLU A 121 -2.63 -8.93 9.89
CA GLU A 121 -2.60 -10.11 9.03
C GLU A 121 -2.90 -9.66 7.60
N VAL A 122 -2.10 -10.11 6.63
CA VAL A 122 -2.39 -9.91 5.21
C VAL A 122 -3.41 -10.97 4.80
N LEU A 123 -4.56 -10.54 4.28
CA LEU A 123 -5.68 -11.42 3.93
C LEU A 123 -5.60 -11.92 2.48
N SER A 124 -4.82 -11.24 1.64
CA SER A 124 -4.54 -11.61 0.27
C SER A 124 -3.47 -12.70 0.19
N ASP A 125 -3.68 -13.72 -0.66
CA ASP A 125 -2.72 -14.80 -0.81
C ASP A 125 -1.43 -14.31 -1.51
N SER A 126 -0.28 -14.86 -1.11
CA SER A 126 0.99 -14.52 -1.73
C SER A 126 1.11 -15.21 -3.09
N LEU A 127 1.54 -14.47 -4.12
CA LEU A 127 1.86 -15.06 -5.43
C LEU A 127 3.10 -15.95 -5.40
N HIS A 128 3.89 -15.86 -4.32
CA HIS A 128 5.06 -16.67 -4.09
C HIS A 128 4.77 -17.67 -2.95
N LYS A 129 4.55 -18.92 -3.32
CA LYS A 129 4.91 -20.10 -2.54
C LYS A 129 6.17 -20.70 -3.15
#